data_AF-A0A914EHQ4-F1
#
_entry.id   AF-A0A914EHQ4-F1
#
_cell.length_a   1.000
_cell.length_b   1.000
_cell.length_c   1.000
_cell.angle_alpha   90.00
_cell.angle_beta   90.00
_cell.angle_gamma   90.00
#
_symmetry.space_group_name_H-M   'P 1'
#
loop_
_entity.id
_entity.type
_entity.pdbx_description
1 polymer ?
#
loop_
_entity_poly.entity_id
_entity_poly.type
_entity_poly.pdbx_seq_one_letter_code
_entity_poly.pdbx_strand_id
1 'polypeptide(L)'
;MCNLVMKFQILLLFQIFFGLSYAAFSADFGNWLQEYFGEDVRKHLERADLGTTGSFGGKKSRNDVLKNQPVVFVHGVSNRAGDKMYQAAEFFRSQGYVWAELYGTTYANGDEGNPLQWASYSMQCSYVKLVRALIVAVRLYTGRAVDVVGYSMGVPVSRKAILGGRCVDTGEDLGGPLTKFIDTYIGVAGPNHGISLQVGGISIPGCVFSLLPVCNTQTGLYSGFCPSESVYLQDINQQVGYEGQNRFSIYSKADQLVGYTVCSQ
;
A
#
# COMPACT_ATOMS: atom_id res chain seq x y z
N MET A 1 43.61 61.23 28.94
CA MET A 1 43.03 60.22 29.85
C MET A 1 41.54 60.14 29.51
N CYS A 2 40.84 59.04 29.27
CA CYS A 2 41.11 57.61 29.32
C CYS A 2 40.04 56.92 28.44
N ASN A 3 40.38 55.79 27.82
CA ASN A 3 39.53 54.98 26.93
C ASN A 3 38.34 54.32 27.65
N LEU A 4 37.25 54.03 26.92
CA LEU A 4 36.58 52.71 26.92
C LEU A 4 35.54 52.62 25.78
N VAL A 5 35.94 52.18 24.57
CA VAL A 5 35.69 50.83 24.02
C VAL A 5 34.23 50.36 24.14
N MET A 6 33.43 50.67 23.13
CA MET A 6 32.12 50.03 22.88
C MET A 6 32.35 48.80 21.98
N LYS A 7 32.38 47.60 22.59
CA LYS A 7 32.43 46.33 21.85
C LYS A 7 31.04 46.04 21.26
N PHE A 8 30.91 46.21 19.95
CA PHE A 8 29.80 45.64 19.19
C PHE A 8 30.08 44.14 18.97
N GLN A 9 29.45 43.27 19.76
CA GLN A 9 29.39 41.85 19.46
C GLN A 9 28.32 41.63 18.39
N ILE A 10 28.75 41.34 17.16
CA ILE A 10 27.88 40.82 16.11
C ILE A 10 27.67 39.34 16.41
N LEU A 11 26.49 39.00 16.93
CA LEU A 11 26.05 37.62 17.11
C LEU A 11 25.59 37.07 15.74
N LEU A 12 26.43 36.28 15.08
CA LEU A 12 26.04 35.53 13.88
C LEU A 12 25.20 34.32 14.30
N LEU A 13 23.87 34.47 14.20
CA LEU A 13 22.91 33.36 14.31
C LEU A 13 22.98 32.50 13.05
N PHE A 14 23.75 31.41 13.10
CA PHE A 14 23.64 30.32 12.13
C PHE A 14 22.30 29.61 12.34
N GLN A 15 21.28 29.96 11.56
CA GLN A 15 20.06 29.16 11.47
C GLN A 15 20.38 27.88 10.69
N ILE A 16 20.65 26.81 11.43
CA ILE A 16 20.67 25.46 10.88
C ILE A 16 19.21 25.09 10.57
N PHE A 17 18.80 25.28 9.31
CA PHE A 17 17.58 24.67 8.79
C PHE A 17 17.80 23.16 8.73
N PHE A 18 17.49 22.46 9.82
CA PHE A 18 17.19 21.03 9.75
C PHE A 18 15.90 20.90 8.94
N GLY A 19 16.02 20.72 7.63
CA GLY A 19 14.91 20.29 6.80
C GLY A 19 14.47 18.93 7.31
N LEU A 20 13.32 18.87 7.97
CA LEU A 20 12.63 17.60 8.22
C LEU A 20 12.31 17.01 6.85
N SER A 21 13.11 16.06 6.40
CA SER A 21 12.83 15.28 5.19
C SER A 21 11.69 14.32 5.53
N TYR A 22 10.46 14.77 5.38
CA TYR A 22 9.29 13.89 5.42
C TYR A 22 9.37 12.95 4.21
N ALA A 23 9.15 11.64 4.37
CA ALA A 23 8.77 10.86 3.18
C ALA A 23 7.35 11.28 2.87
N ALA A 24 7.28 11.95 1.74
CA ALA A 24 6.10 12.52 1.19
C ALA A 24 6.18 12.20 -0.30
N PHE A 25 5.06 12.38 -1.00
CA PHE A 25 5.17 12.44 -2.44
C PHE A 25 6.14 13.55 -2.84
N SER A 26 6.71 13.44 -4.03
CA SER A 26 7.40 14.59 -4.62
C SER A 26 6.47 15.81 -4.60
N ALA A 27 7.03 17.01 -4.42
CA ALA A 27 6.24 18.24 -4.44
C ALA A 27 5.40 18.38 -5.72
N ASP A 28 5.91 17.91 -6.88
CA ASP A 28 5.17 17.94 -8.14
C ASP A 28 3.89 17.09 -8.07
N PHE A 29 4.00 15.83 -7.67
CA PHE A 29 2.84 14.94 -7.54
C PHE A 29 1.88 15.37 -6.42
N GLY A 30 2.40 15.83 -5.27
CA GLY A 30 1.58 16.36 -4.18
C GLY A 30 0.79 17.60 -4.60
N ASN A 31 1.42 18.56 -5.29
CA ASN A 31 0.74 19.74 -5.82
C ASN A 31 -0.28 19.37 -6.89
N TRP A 32 0.04 18.42 -7.77
CA TRP A 32 -0.88 17.91 -8.77
C TRP A 32 -2.11 17.23 -8.12
N LEU A 33 -1.92 16.42 -7.07
CA LEU A 33 -3.04 15.85 -6.31
C LEU A 33 -3.94 16.94 -5.73
N GLN A 34 -3.35 17.97 -5.12
CA GLN A 34 -4.09 19.10 -4.57
C GLN A 34 -4.88 19.85 -5.67
N GLU A 35 -4.26 20.09 -6.83
CA GLU A 35 -4.86 20.80 -7.96
C GLU A 35 -6.06 20.04 -8.55
N TYR A 36 -5.93 18.73 -8.77
CA TYR A 36 -6.92 17.94 -9.50
C TYR A 36 -7.94 17.21 -8.62
N PHE A 37 -7.60 16.90 -7.37
CA PHE A 37 -8.46 16.15 -6.44
C PHE A 37 -8.73 16.86 -5.11
N GLY A 38 -8.04 17.97 -4.86
CA GLY A 38 -8.18 18.74 -3.63
C GLY A 38 -7.24 18.29 -2.51
N GLU A 39 -7.13 19.16 -1.52
CA GLU A 39 -6.22 19.02 -0.39
C GLU A 39 -6.49 17.77 0.46
N ASP A 40 -7.76 17.39 0.63
CA ASP A 40 -8.13 16.25 1.45
C ASP A 40 -7.64 14.95 0.81
N VAL A 41 -7.78 14.78 -0.51
CA VAL A 41 -7.27 13.61 -1.22
C VAL A 41 -5.74 13.57 -1.15
N ARG A 42 -5.07 14.72 -1.33
CA ARG A 42 -3.62 14.81 -1.14
C ARG A 42 -3.22 14.30 0.25
N LYS A 43 -3.79 14.85 1.33
CA LYS A 43 -3.42 14.49 2.70
C LYS A 43 -3.61 13.00 2.99
N HIS A 44 -4.74 12.43 2.57
CA HIS A 44 -5.03 11.02 2.79
C HIS A 44 -4.05 10.10 2.04
N LEU A 45 -3.68 10.45 0.81
CA LEU A 45 -2.71 9.67 0.04
C LEU A 45 -1.26 9.92 0.46
N GLU A 46 -0.90 11.13 0.88
CA GLU A 46 0.48 11.48 1.20
C GLU A 46 0.91 10.94 2.55
N ARG A 47 -0.01 10.87 3.52
CA ARG A 47 0.25 10.33 4.86
C ARG A 47 1.46 10.96 5.55
N ALA A 48 1.58 12.29 5.42
CA ALA A 48 2.66 13.06 6.06
C ALA A 48 2.67 12.90 7.59
N ASP A 49 1.53 12.52 8.19
CA ASP A 49 1.40 12.16 9.61
C ASP A 49 2.29 10.97 10.03
N LEU A 50 2.65 10.09 9.09
CA LEU A 50 3.52 8.93 9.32
C LEU A 50 5.01 9.18 9.01
N GLY A 51 5.38 10.44 8.74
CA GLY A 51 6.77 10.83 8.47
C GLY A 51 7.39 10.02 7.32
N THR A 52 8.60 9.50 7.50
CA THR A 52 9.32 8.78 6.43
C THR A 52 8.68 7.46 6.00
N THR A 53 7.65 7.00 6.72
CA THR A 53 6.98 5.74 6.45
C THR A 53 5.65 5.87 5.71
N GLY A 54 5.16 7.11 5.56
CA GLY A 54 3.83 7.40 5.01
C GLY A 54 3.67 7.01 3.55
N SER A 55 4.39 7.69 2.66
CA SER A 55 4.25 7.50 1.22
C SER A 55 5.53 7.85 0.47
N PHE A 56 5.60 7.43 -0.79
CA PHE A 56 6.69 7.78 -1.70
C PHE A 56 6.20 7.86 -3.13
N GLY A 57 6.96 8.58 -3.97
CA GLY A 57 6.79 8.60 -5.42
C GLY A 57 6.44 9.96 -6.00
N GLY A 58 6.45 10.01 -7.33
CA GLY A 58 6.15 11.20 -8.11
C GLY A 58 7.39 11.82 -8.76
N LYS A 59 7.14 12.69 -9.74
CA LYS A 59 8.23 13.30 -10.52
C LYS A 59 8.98 14.31 -9.68
N LYS A 60 10.29 14.39 -9.85
CA LYS A 60 11.08 15.49 -9.28
C LYS A 60 10.65 16.82 -9.90
N SER A 61 10.30 16.81 -11.18
CA SER A 61 9.76 17.96 -11.91
C SER A 61 8.74 17.53 -12.97
N ARG A 62 7.81 18.41 -13.33
CA ARG A 62 6.81 18.16 -14.38
C ARG A 62 7.39 17.67 -15.71
N ASN A 63 8.64 18.02 -16.00
CA ASN A 63 9.36 17.67 -17.23
C ASN A 63 10.02 16.28 -17.20
N ASP A 64 9.94 15.54 -16.08
CA ASP A 64 10.50 14.20 -16.00
C ASP A 64 9.78 13.27 -16.99
N VAL A 65 10.58 12.61 -17.82
CA VAL A 65 10.12 11.65 -18.83
C VAL A 65 10.22 10.23 -18.27
N LEU A 66 9.09 9.53 -18.24
CA LEU A 66 9.02 8.14 -17.84
C LEU A 66 9.56 7.24 -18.95
N LYS A 67 10.37 6.27 -18.58
CA LYS A 67 10.90 5.22 -19.46
C LYS A 67 10.09 3.92 -19.28
N ASN A 68 9.78 3.56 -18.04
CA ASN A 68 9.06 2.34 -17.68
C ASN A 68 7.57 2.62 -17.38
N GLN A 69 6.80 1.54 -17.19
CA GLN A 69 5.45 1.66 -16.64
C GLN A 69 5.53 2.05 -15.17
N PRO A 70 4.64 2.94 -14.70
CA PRO A 70 4.57 3.27 -13.28
C PRO A 70 4.08 2.07 -12.46
N VAL A 71 4.69 1.88 -11.29
CA VAL A 71 4.40 0.79 -10.36
C VAL A 71 3.80 1.34 -9.08
N VAL A 72 2.68 0.76 -8.65
CA VAL A 72 2.03 1.03 -7.36
C VAL A 72 2.28 -0.15 -6.42
N PHE A 73 2.95 0.12 -5.31
CA PHE A 73 3.24 -0.86 -4.26
C PHE A 73 2.20 -0.79 -3.15
N VAL A 74 1.66 -1.96 -2.77
CA VAL A 74 0.61 -2.09 -1.76
C VAL A 74 1.13 -3.00 -0.64
N HIS A 75 1.38 -2.39 0.52
CA HIS A 75 1.99 -3.06 1.66
C HIS A 75 1.05 -4.09 2.31
N GLY A 76 1.60 -4.93 3.19
CA GLY A 76 0.85 -5.93 3.94
C GLY A 76 0.36 -5.43 5.30
N VAL A 77 -0.20 -6.35 6.08
CA VAL A 77 -0.64 -6.11 7.47
C VAL A 77 0.52 -5.60 8.33
N SER A 78 0.24 -4.61 9.19
CA SER A 78 1.24 -4.01 10.11
C SER A 78 2.51 -3.47 9.45
N ASN A 79 2.50 -3.28 8.13
CA ASN A 79 3.53 -2.56 7.41
C ASN A 79 2.97 -1.23 6.90
N ARG A 80 3.87 -0.40 6.38
CA ARG A 80 3.60 0.88 5.75
C ARG A 80 4.31 0.93 4.40
N ALA A 81 4.01 1.93 3.59
CA ALA A 81 4.67 2.11 2.30
C ALA A 81 6.18 2.26 2.46
N GLY A 82 6.64 3.04 3.44
CA GLY A 82 8.07 3.25 3.70
C GLY A 82 8.82 2.07 4.31
N ASP A 83 8.16 0.94 4.59
CA ASP A 83 8.81 -0.26 5.12
C ASP A 83 9.28 -1.18 3.97
N LYS A 84 8.77 -2.41 3.87
CA LYS A 84 9.17 -3.40 2.84
C LYS A 84 8.88 -2.94 1.41
N MET A 85 7.82 -2.17 1.19
CA MET A 85 7.45 -1.70 -0.15
C MET A 85 8.45 -0.67 -0.69
N TYR A 86 8.98 0.20 0.17
CA TYR A 86 10.05 1.12 -0.21
C TYR A 86 11.34 0.37 -0.57
N GLN A 87 11.67 -0.70 0.15
CA GLN A 87 12.82 -1.56 -0.20
C GLN A 87 12.62 -2.23 -1.58
N ALA A 88 11.40 -2.68 -1.88
CA ALA A 88 11.06 -3.18 -3.21
C ALA A 88 11.19 -2.09 -4.28
N ALA A 89 10.73 -0.86 -4.01
CA ALA A 89 10.89 0.28 -4.91
C ALA A 89 12.38 0.61 -5.15
N GLU A 90 13.22 0.62 -4.12
CA GLU A 90 14.67 0.80 -4.25
C GLU A 90 15.32 -0.32 -5.08
N PHE A 91 14.86 -1.57 -4.93
CA PHE A 91 15.29 -2.65 -5.83
C PHE A 91 14.93 -2.34 -7.29
N PHE A 92 13.70 -1.89 -7.59
CA PHE A 92 13.33 -1.47 -8.94
C PHE A 92 14.23 -0.34 -9.45
N ARG A 93 14.62 0.61 -8.60
CA ARG A 93 15.58 1.67 -8.97
C ARG A 93 16.95 1.12 -9.33
N SER A 94 17.42 0.11 -8.61
CA SER A 94 18.66 -0.60 -8.97
C SER A 94 18.58 -1.28 -10.35
N GLN A 95 17.36 -1.56 -10.83
CA GLN A 95 17.08 -2.15 -12.14
C GLN A 95 16.72 -1.11 -13.22
N GLY A 96 16.92 0.19 -12.95
CA GLY A 96 16.77 1.25 -13.94
C GLY A 96 15.44 2.02 -13.89
N TYR A 97 14.59 1.78 -12.89
CA TYR A 97 13.43 2.64 -12.62
C TYR A 97 13.84 3.97 -11.94
N VAL A 98 12.99 4.98 -12.06
CA VAL A 98 13.15 6.27 -11.37
C VAL A 98 11.98 6.54 -10.43
N TRP A 99 12.14 7.44 -9.45
CA TRP A 99 11.05 7.78 -8.50
C TRP A 99 9.78 8.33 -9.16
N ALA A 100 9.91 8.91 -10.36
CA ALA A 100 8.78 9.30 -11.20
C ALA A 100 7.90 8.12 -11.67
N GLU A 101 8.34 6.88 -11.43
CA GLU A 101 7.69 5.65 -11.86
C GLU A 101 7.29 4.75 -10.68
N LEU A 102 7.60 5.12 -9.43
CA LEU A 102 7.44 4.23 -8.28
C LEU A 102 6.62 4.91 -7.20
N TYR A 103 5.51 4.31 -6.80
CA TYR A 103 4.51 4.93 -5.94
C TYR A 103 4.05 3.99 -4.84
N GLY A 104 3.87 4.53 -3.63
CA GLY A 104 3.28 3.80 -2.52
C GLY A 104 2.63 4.75 -1.54
N THR A 105 1.52 4.33 -0.94
CA THR A 105 0.85 5.01 0.17
C THR A 105 0.52 4.02 1.27
N THR A 106 0.43 4.52 2.50
CA THR A 106 0.06 3.71 3.65
C THR A 106 -1.45 3.77 3.90
N TYR A 107 -2.11 2.62 3.81
CA TYR A 107 -3.43 2.44 4.41
C TYR A 107 -3.28 2.00 5.88
N ALA A 108 -4.24 2.36 6.73
CA ALA A 108 -4.12 2.19 8.19
C ALA A 108 -2.85 2.88 8.75
N ASN A 109 -2.19 2.37 9.80
CA ASN A 109 -1.06 3.05 10.44
C ASN A 109 0.19 2.18 10.61
N GLY A 110 0.23 0.98 10.03
CA GLY A 110 1.29 0.00 10.30
C GLY A 110 1.13 -0.69 11.65
N ASP A 111 2.23 -1.00 12.31
CA ASP A 111 2.26 -1.68 13.62
C ASP A 111 2.08 -0.73 14.81
N GLU A 112 2.33 0.56 14.63
CA GLU A 112 2.27 1.60 15.69
C GLU A 112 3.11 1.22 16.93
N GLY A 113 4.22 0.49 16.72
CA GLY A 113 5.07 -0.02 17.80
C GLY A 113 4.46 -1.19 18.60
N ASN A 114 3.31 -1.72 18.17
CA ASN A 114 2.64 -2.85 18.79
C ASN A 114 2.83 -4.13 17.93
N PRO A 115 3.59 -5.13 18.41
CA PRO A 115 3.85 -6.37 17.66
C PRO A 115 2.60 -7.23 17.44
N LEU A 116 1.50 -6.97 18.17
CA LEU A 116 0.22 -7.69 18.03
C LEU A 116 -0.79 -6.93 17.16
N GLN A 117 -0.42 -5.78 16.60
CA GLN A 117 -1.32 -4.92 15.86
C GLN A 117 -1.95 -5.63 14.65
N TRP A 118 -1.25 -6.61 14.07
CA TRP A 118 -1.73 -7.39 12.92
C TRP A 118 -3.05 -8.09 13.17
N ALA A 119 -3.33 -8.49 14.42
CA ALA A 119 -4.55 -9.20 14.79
C ALA A 119 -5.79 -8.31 14.65
N SER A 120 -5.62 -6.99 14.77
CA SER A 120 -6.69 -5.99 14.73
C SER A 120 -7.03 -5.51 13.32
N TYR A 121 -6.26 -5.90 12.30
CA TYR A 121 -6.50 -5.48 10.93
C TYR A 121 -7.70 -6.19 10.32
N SER A 122 -8.37 -5.53 9.38
CA SER A 122 -9.38 -6.12 8.50
C SER A 122 -9.32 -5.40 7.15
N MET A 123 -9.91 -5.98 6.11
CA MET A 123 -9.90 -5.42 4.75
C MET A 123 -11.01 -4.37 4.59
N GLN A 124 -10.85 -3.25 5.28
CA GLN A 124 -11.87 -2.19 5.36
C GLN A 124 -12.02 -1.42 4.03
N CYS A 125 -13.22 -0.89 3.76
CA CYS A 125 -13.47 -0.07 2.58
C CYS A 125 -12.54 1.14 2.49
N SER A 126 -12.19 1.75 3.62
CA SER A 126 -11.25 2.89 3.67
C SER A 126 -9.88 2.53 3.10
N TYR A 127 -9.38 1.32 3.35
CA TYR A 127 -8.10 0.85 2.84
C TYR A 127 -8.17 0.62 1.33
N VAL A 128 -9.24 -0.03 0.89
CA VAL A 128 -9.53 -0.28 -0.53
C VAL A 128 -9.64 1.03 -1.31
N LYS A 129 -10.39 2.00 -0.79
CA LYS A 129 -10.56 3.33 -1.41
C LYS A 129 -9.23 4.06 -1.54
N LEU A 130 -8.38 3.99 -0.51
CA LEU A 130 -7.07 4.65 -0.55
C LEU A 130 -6.15 4.04 -1.62
N VAL A 131 -6.07 2.70 -1.68
CA VAL A 131 -5.29 2.00 -2.72
C VAL A 131 -5.85 2.29 -4.11
N ARG A 132 -7.18 2.24 -4.27
CA ARG A 132 -7.85 2.56 -5.54
C ARG A 132 -7.57 3.99 -5.98
N ALA A 133 -7.64 4.96 -5.06
CA ALA A 133 -7.35 6.36 -5.32
C ALA A 133 -5.90 6.55 -5.78
N LEU A 134 -4.93 5.87 -5.16
CA LEU A 134 -3.53 5.92 -5.61
C LEU A 134 -3.38 5.37 -7.04
N ILE A 135 -3.96 4.20 -7.35
CA ILE A 135 -3.90 3.61 -8.70
C ILE A 135 -4.46 4.58 -9.75
N VAL A 136 -5.64 5.16 -9.47
CA VAL A 136 -6.28 6.13 -10.37
C VAL A 136 -5.44 7.40 -10.52
N ALA A 137 -4.93 7.94 -9.42
CA ALA A 137 -4.09 9.14 -9.42
C ALA A 137 -2.81 8.91 -10.26
N VAL A 138 -2.12 7.78 -10.07
CA VAL A 138 -0.91 7.44 -10.82
C VAL A 138 -1.21 7.26 -12.31
N ARG A 139 -2.30 6.56 -12.65
CA ARG A 139 -2.75 6.39 -14.05
C ARG A 139 -2.98 7.74 -14.74
N LEU A 140 -3.63 8.68 -14.05
CA LEU A 140 -3.97 9.99 -14.59
C LEU A 140 -2.76 10.93 -14.64
N TYR A 141 -1.93 10.92 -13.61
CA TYR A 141 -0.73 11.77 -13.50
C TYR A 141 0.34 11.40 -14.53
N THR A 142 0.54 10.11 -14.77
CA THR A 142 1.58 9.60 -15.67
C THR A 142 1.09 9.44 -17.11
N GLY A 143 -0.23 9.34 -17.31
CA GLY A 143 -0.83 9.04 -18.60
C GLY A 143 -0.61 7.59 -19.08
N ARG A 144 -0.03 6.70 -18.25
CA ARG A 144 0.35 5.32 -18.60
C ARG A 144 -0.48 4.28 -17.84
N ALA A 145 -0.65 3.10 -18.42
CA ALA A 145 -1.16 1.94 -17.65
C ALA A 145 -0.22 1.64 -16.47
N VAL A 146 -0.77 1.07 -15.41
CA VAL A 146 -0.11 0.92 -14.11
C VAL A 146 0.20 -0.54 -13.85
N ASP A 147 1.38 -0.81 -13.31
CA ASP A 147 1.71 -2.08 -12.70
C ASP A 147 1.42 -2.04 -11.20
N VAL A 148 0.92 -3.12 -10.62
CA VAL A 148 0.57 -3.18 -9.19
C VAL A 148 1.30 -4.34 -8.54
N VAL A 149 2.03 -4.06 -7.46
CA VAL A 149 2.71 -5.07 -6.64
C VAL A 149 2.07 -5.08 -5.26
N GLY A 150 1.30 -6.12 -4.97
CA GLY A 150 0.70 -6.35 -3.66
C GLY A 150 1.51 -7.34 -2.83
N TYR A 151 1.67 -7.08 -1.53
CA TYR A 151 2.32 -8.01 -0.60
C TYR A 151 1.41 -8.37 0.56
N SER A 152 1.35 -9.67 0.88
CA SER A 152 0.56 -10.18 2.00
C SER A 152 -0.90 -9.67 1.92
N MET A 153 -1.44 -9.10 2.99
CA MET A 153 -2.79 -8.51 3.01
C MET A 153 -3.01 -7.42 1.94
N GLY A 154 -1.95 -6.79 1.43
CA GLY A 154 -2.02 -5.86 0.31
C GLY A 154 -2.51 -6.51 -0.99
N VAL A 155 -2.39 -7.84 -1.13
CA VAL A 155 -2.91 -8.59 -2.28
C VAL A 155 -4.43 -8.54 -2.33
N PRO A 156 -5.20 -9.09 -1.36
CA PRO A 156 -6.66 -9.01 -1.42
C PRO A 156 -7.18 -7.56 -1.39
N VAL A 157 -6.51 -6.64 -0.67
CA VAL A 157 -6.87 -5.20 -0.67
C VAL A 157 -6.75 -4.58 -2.06
N SER A 158 -5.62 -4.80 -2.76
CA SER A 158 -5.42 -4.29 -4.12
C SER A 158 -6.32 -4.98 -5.14
N ARG A 159 -6.56 -6.28 -4.99
CA ARG A 159 -7.53 -7.03 -5.80
C ARG A 159 -8.92 -6.40 -5.70
N LYS A 160 -9.43 -6.11 -4.51
CA LYS A 160 -10.72 -5.41 -4.37
C LYS A 160 -10.68 -3.99 -4.94
N ALA A 161 -9.58 -3.26 -4.73
CA ALA A 161 -9.38 -1.92 -5.28
C ALA A 161 -9.44 -1.91 -6.82
N ILE A 162 -8.93 -2.96 -7.47
CA ILE A 162 -8.99 -3.12 -8.93
C ILE A 162 -10.37 -3.60 -9.38
N LEU A 163 -10.95 -4.61 -8.72
CA LEU A 163 -12.27 -5.17 -9.05
C LEU A 163 -13.38 -4.10 -8.99
N GLY A 164 -13.33 -3.24 -7.97
CA GLY A 164 -14.39 -2.27 -7.71
C GLY A 164 -15.65 -2.92 -7.13
N GLY A 165 -16.81 -2.48 -7.60
CA GLY A 165 -18.11 -2.86 -7.07
C GLY A 165 -18.35 -2.28 -5.66
N ARG A 166 -19.23 -2.91 -4.89
CA ARG A 166 -19.55 -2.45 -3.53
C ARG A 166 -18.53 -2.92 -2.50
N CYS A 167 -18.15 -2.06 -1.57
CA CYS A 167 -17.44 -2.45 -0.37
C CYS A 167 -18.29 -3.39 0.50
N VAL A 168 -17.67 -4.43 1.07
CA VAL A 168 -18.38 -5.46 1.84
C VAL A 168 -18.90 -4.94 3.19
N ASP A 169 -18.10 -4.13 3.88
CA ASP A 169 -18.42 -3.54 5.17
C ASP A 169 -19.36 -2.32 5.08
N THR A 170 -19.10 -1.40 4.16
CA THR A 170 -19.84 -0.12 4.09
C THR A 170 -20.91 -0.07 3.00
N GLY A 171 -20.87 -0.97 2.00
CA GLY A 171 -21.75 -0.93 0.84
C GLY A 171 -21.46 0.20 -0.15
N GLU A 172 -20.46 1.05 0.12
CA GLU A 172 -20.06 2.15 -0.77
C GLU A 172 -19.64 1.62 -2.15
N ASP A 173 -20.04 2.33 -3.21
CA ASP A 173 -19.72 1.95 -4.58
C ASP A 173 -18.35 2.49 -5.00
N LEU A 174 -17.44 1.58 -5.33
CA LEU A 174 -16.10 1.88 -5.86
C LEU A 174 -16.14 2.17 -7.37
N GLY A 175 -17.26 1.91 -8.03
CA GLY A 175 -17.42 1.93 -9.48
C GLY A 175 -16.92 0.65 -10.14
N GLY A 176 -16.86 0.65 -11.48
CA GLY A 176 -16.44 -0.51 -12.26
C GLY A 176 -14.95 -0.89 -12.11
N PRO A 177 -14.55 -2.04 -12.67
CA PRO A 177 -13.18 -2.53 -12.56
C PRO A 177 -12.16 -1.62 -13.26
N LEU A 178 -10.95 -1.53 -12.69
CA LEU A 178 -9.79 -0.82 -13.27
C LEU A 178 -8.99 -1.67 -14.25
N THR A 179 -9.41 -2.92 -14.53
CA THR A 179 -8.68 -3.92 -15.32
C THR A 179 -8.02 -3.37 -16.59
N LYS A 180 -8.72 -2.55 -17.36
CA LYS A 180 -8.22 -1.95 -18.61
C LYS A 180 -7.05 -0.97 -18.44
N PHE A 181 -6.78 -0.55 -17.21
CA PHE A 181 -5.71 0.37 -16.85
C PHE A 181 -4.56 -0.30 -16.11
N ILE A 182 -4.69 -1.60 -15.78
CA ILE A 182 -3.64 -2.38 -15.15
C ILE A 182 -2.93 -3.22 -16.21
N ASP A 183 -1.64 -2.94 -16.42
CA ASP A 183 -0.81 -3.73 -17.32
C ASP A 183 -0.41 -5.04 -16.65
N THR A 184 0.38 -4.95 -15.56
CA THR A 184 0.84 -6.12 -14.82
C THR A 184 0.40 -6.08 -13.35
N TYR A 185 -0.14 -7.18 -12.86
CA TYR A 185 -0.43 -7.41 -11.45
C TYR A 185 0.48 -8.49 -10.88
N ILE A 186 1.14 -8.21 -9.75
CA ILE A 186 2.00 -9.15 -9.03
C ILE A 186 1.52 -9.25 -7.58
N GLY A 187 1.03 -10.42 -7.18
CA GLY A 187 0.73 -10.73 -5.80
C GLY A 187 1.87 -11.53 -5.14
N VAL A 188 2.40 -11.05 -4.03
CA VAL A 188 3.46 -11.73 -3.27
C VAL A 188 2.92 -12.17 -1.92
N ALA A 189 2.96 -13.47 -1.63
CA ALA A 189 2.50 -14.08 -0.39
C ALA A 189 1.05 -13.67 -0.02
N GLY A 190 0.16 -13.59 -1.01
CA GLY A 190 -1.19 -13.06 -0.84
C GLY A 190 -2.18 -14.10 -0.29
N PRO A 191 -2.87 -13.83 0.84
CA PRO A 191 -3.88 -14.72 1.43
C PRO A 191 -5.23 -14.62 0.70
N ASN A 192 -5.26 -14.93 -0.61
CA ASN A 192 -6.46 -14.82 -1.45
C ASN A 192 -7.60 -15.76 -1.05
N HIS A 193 -7.29 -16.80 -0.28
CA HIS A 193 -8.23 -17.79 0.26
C HIS A 193 -8.15 -17.85 1.79
N GLY A 194 -7.62 -16.79 2.42
CA GLY A 194 -7.37 -16.67 3.85
C GLY A 194 -6.01 -17.23 4.27
N ILE A 195 -5.88 -17.57 5.55
CA ILE A 195 -4.59 -17.98 6.15
C ILE A 195 -4.63 -19.39 6.76
N SER A 196 -3.51 -20.10 6.68
CA SER A 196 -3.23 -21.32 7.43
C SER A 196 -1.91 -21.19 8.18
N LEU A 197 -2.01 -21.19 9.51
CA LEU A 197 -0.86 -21.15 10.40
C LEU A 197 -0.15 -22.51 10.38
N GLN A 198 1.17 -22.48 10.20
CA GLN A 198 2.00 -23.68 10.22
C GLN A 198 2.54 -23.91 11.63
N VAL A 199 2.07 -24.96 12.32
CA VAL A 199 2.55 -25.32 13.67
C VAL A 199 3.14 -26.73 13.64
N GLY A 200 4.46 -26.84 13.85
CA GLY A 200 5.14 -28.14 13.87
C GLY A 200 5.05 -28.93 12.55
N GLY A 201 4.93 -28.26 11.41
CA GLY A 201 4.75 -28.88 10.09
C GLY A 201 3.31 -29.27 9.75
N ILE A 202 2.34 -28.89 10.59
CA ILE A 202 0.91 -29.09 10.36
C ILE A 202 0.26 -27.76 9.97
N SER A 203 -0.44 -27.75 8.84
CA SER A 203 -1.31 -26.66 8.41
C SER A 203 -2.57 -26.62 9.27
N ILE A 204 -2.69 -25.62 10.14
CA ILE A 204 -3.89 -25.36 10.92
C ILE A 204 -4.61 -24.17 10.29
N PRO A 205 -5.92 -24.24 10.01
CA PRO A 205 -6.71 -23.09 9.58
C PRO A 205 -6.56 -21.93 10.57
N GLY A 206 -5.82 -20.89 10.18
CA GLY A 206 -5.37 -19.84 11.10
C GLY A 206 -6.51 -18.97 11.64
N CYS A 207 -7.63 -18.97 10.91
CA CYS A 207 -8.80 -18.16 11.21
C CYS A 207 -10.08 -18.97 11.47
N VAL A 208 -10.02 -20.29 11.70
CA VAL A 208 -11.23 -21.13 11.82
C VAL A 208 -12.19 -20.72 12.93
N PHE A 209 -11.69 -20.12 14.01
CA PHE A 209 -12.53 -19.69 15.13
C PHE A 209 -12.95 -18.21 15.07
N SER A 210 -12.51 -17.43 14.07
CA SER A 210 -12.88 -16.01 13.91
C SER A 210 -12.73 -15.11 15.15
N LEU A 211 -11.83 -15.45 16.07
CA LEU A 211 -11.69 -14.72 17.34
C LEU A 211 -10.96 -13.38 17.21
N LEU A 212 -10.22 -13.18 16.13
CA LEU A 212 -9.45 -11.96 15.86
C LEU A 212 -10.10 -11.16 14.73
N PRO A 213 -10.07 -9.81 14.76
CA PRO A 213 -10.55 -8.98 13.65
C PRO A 213 -9.98 -9.37 12.28
N VAL A 214 -8.71 -9.76 12.21
CA VAL A 214 -8.08 -10.27 10.97
C VAL A 214 -8.70 -11.56 10.46
N CYS A 215 -9.46 -12.27 11.28
CA CYS A 215 -10.20 -13.49 10.96
C CYS A 215 -11.72 -13.28 10.86
N ASN A 216 -12.17 -12.02 10.75
CA ASN A 216 -13.57 -11.68 10.60
C ASN A 216 -14.20 -12.34 9.35
N THR A 217 -15.42 -12.85 9.47
CA THR A 217 -16.13 -13.56 8.40
C THR A 217 -16.70 -12.64 7.31
N GLN A 218 -16.72 -11.33 7.53
CA GLN A 218 -17.10 -10.34 6.52
C GLN A 218 -15.87 -9.78 5.81
N THR A 219 -14.97 -9.12 6.53
CA THR A 219 -13.82 -8.39 5.96
C THR A 219 -12.45 -8.92 6.39
N GLY A 220 -12.39 -10.10 7.02
CA GLY A 220 -11.15 -10.73 7.43
C GLY A 220 -10.67 -11.82 6.47
N LEU A 221 -9.54 -12.42 6.82
CA LEU A 221 -8.89 -13.55 6.15
C LEU A 221 -9.47 -14.90 6.61
N TYR A 222 -10.76 -14.93 6.92
CA TYR A 222 -11.44 -16.15 7.33
C TYR A 222 -11.41 -17.21 6.23
N SER A 223 -10.86 -18.38 6.56
CA SER A 223 -10.71 -19.55 5.69
C SER A 223 -11.36 -20.82 6.26
N GLY A 224 -12.25 -20.68 7.27
CA GLY A 224 -12.65 -21.72 8.23
C GLY A 224 -12.82 -23.14 7.68
N PHE A 225 -14.01 -23.46 7.15
CA PHE A 225 -14.31 -24.75 6.51
C PHE A 225 -14.51 -24.52 5.01
N CYS A 226 -13.44 -24.61 4.23
CA CYS A 226 -13.50 -24.45 2.78
C CYS A 226 -14.64 -25.32 2.18
N PRO A 227 -15.40 -24.80 1.21
CA PRO A 227 -15.16 -23.56 0.45
C PRO A 227 -15.70 -22.28 1.11
N SER A 228 -16.19 -22.31 2.36
CA SER A 228 -16.72 -21.12 3.02
C SER A 228 -15.61 -20.20 3.52
N GLU A 229 -15.37 -19.12 2.79
CA GLU A 229 -14.43 -18.03 3.10
C GLU A 229 -15.16 -16.78 3.62
N SER A 230 -14.43 -15.71 3.99
CA SER A 230 -15.09 -14.43 4.29
C SER A 230 -15.83 -13.86 3.09
N VAL A 231 -16.85 -13.05 3.31
CA VAL A 231 -17.62 -12.40 2.22
C VAL A 231 -16.70 -11.58 1.32
N TYR A 232 -15.68 -10.93 1.88
CA TYR A 232 -14.66 -10.22 1.13
C TYR A 232 -13.85 -11.14 0.20
N LEU A 233 -13.35 -12.27 0.71
CA LEU A 233 -12.58 -13.21 -0.10
C LEU A 233 -13.46 -13.84 -1.18
N GLN A 234 -14.69 -14.21 -0.85
CA GLN A 234 -15.67 -14.70 -1.82
C GLN A 234 -15.92 -13.66 -2.93
N ASP A 235 -16.10 -12.38 -2.58
CA ASP A 235 -16.34 -11.30 -3.53
C ASP A 235 -15.18 -11.12 -4.53
N ILE A 236 -13.93 -11.06 -4.04
CA ILE A 236 -12.77 -10.94 -4.94
C ILE A 236 -12.50 -12.22 -5.75
N ASN A 237 -12.98 -13.38 -5.30
CA ASN A 237 -12.78 -14.66 -5.98
C ASN A 237 -13.93 -15.05 -6.92
N GLN A 238 -15.05 -14.30 -6.94
CA GLN A 238 -16.17 -14.51 -7.87
C GLN A 238 -15.82 -14.24 -9.33
N GLN A 239 -14.82 -13.39 -9.57
CA GLN A 239 -14.33 -13.07 -10.91
C GLN A 239 -12.86 -13.45 -11.02
N VAL A 240 -12.44 -13.84 -12.22
CA VAL A 240 -11.06 -14.25 -12.50
C VAL A 240 -10.45 -13.38 -13.58
N GLY A 241 -9.17 -13.06 -13.43
CA GLY A 241 -8.39 -12.37 -14.45
C GLY A 241 -8.63 -10.86 -14.56
N TYR A 242 -9.40 -10.27 -13.65
CA TYR A 242 -9.68 -8.84 -13.65
C TYR A 242 -8.51 -8.01 -13.13
N GLU A 243 -7.49 -8.62 -12.52
CA GLU A 243 -6.41 -7.90 -11.84
C GLU A 243 -5.54 -7.10 -12.81
N GLY A 244 -5.42 -7.50 -14.07
CA GLY A 244 -4.63 -6.83 -15.09
C GLY A 244 -4.41 -7.72 -16.31
N GLN A 245 -3.71 -7.22 -17.33
CA GLN A 245 -3.41 -7.99 -18.54
C GLN A 245 -2.48 -9.17 -18.25
N ASN A 246 -1.38 -8.88 -17.55
CA ASN A 246 -0.42 -9.86 -17.05
C ASN A 246 -0.63 -10.06 -15.54
N ARG A 247 -0.58 -11.30 -15.06
CA ARG A 247 -0.87 -11.64 -13.66
C ARG A 247 0.13 -12.67 -13.17
N PHE A 248 0.78 -12.36 -12.05
CA PHE A 248 1.76 -13.23 -11.41
C PHE A 248 1.43 -13.41 -9.93
N SER A 249 1.64 -14.60 -9.41
CA SER A 249 1.55 -14.89 -7.98
C SER A 249 2.83 -15.57 -7.53
N ILE A 250 3.46 -15.00 -6.50
CA ILE A 250 4.74 -15.46 -5.95
C ILE A 250 4.48 -15.86 -4.50
N TYR A 251 4.78 -17.11 -4.16
CA TYR A 251 4.54 -17.67 -2.83
C TYR A 251 5.62 -18.70 -2.49
N SER A 252 5.74 -19.02 -1.20
CA SER A 252 6.77 -19.93 -0.69
C SER A 252 6.15 -21.10 0.05
N LYS A 253 6.72 -22.30 -0.14
CA LYS A 253 6.40 -23.48 0.67
C LYS A 253 6.75 -23.30 2.15
N ALA A 254 7.62 -22.34 2.45
CA ALA A 254 8.06 -22.02 3.81
C ALA A 254 7.26 -20.87 4.46
N ASP A 255 6.17 -20.39 3.84
CA ASP A 255 5.33 -19.36 4.44
C ASP A 255 4.60 -19.91 5.67
N GLN A 256 4.97 -19.41 6.86
CA GLN A 256 4.42 -19.88 8.13
C GLN A 256 3.13 -19.15 8.55
N LEU A 257 2.78 -18.05 7.87
CA LEU A 257 1.67 -17.18 8.25
C LEU A 257 0.46 -17.40 7.34
N VAL A 258 0.64 -17.23 6.04
CA VAL A 258 -0.40 -17.49 5.05
C VAL A 258 -0.52 -18.99 4.78
N GLY A 259 0.61 -19.70 4.81
CA GLY A 259 0.68 -21.10 4.39
C GLY A 259 0.88 -21.25 2.88
N TYR A 260 1.29 -22.44 2.45
CA TYR A 260 1.51 -22.74 1.03
C TYR A 260 0.23 -23.05 0.26
N THR A 261 -0.74 -23.68 0.93
CA THR A 261 -2.01 -24.09 0.31
C THR A 261 -3.15 -23.80 1.27
N VAL A 262 -4.14 -23.03 0.84
CA VAL A 262 -5.35 -22.71 1.60
C VAL A 262 -6.55 -22.93 0.69
N CYS A 263 -7.56 -23.65 1.16
CA CYS A 263 -8.71 -24.07 0.34
C CYS A 263 -8.34 -24.80 -0.96
N SER A 264 -7.26 -25.59 -0.93
CA SER A 264 -6.74 -26.35 -2.09
C SER A 264 -6.24 -25.47 -3.25
N GLN A 265 -5.92 -24.20 -2.96
CA GLN A 265 -5.31 -23.23 -3.88
C GLN A 265 -3.94 -22.78 -3.39
#